data_AF-A0A5C4USU1-F1
#
_entry.id   AF-A0A5C4USU1-F1
#
_cell.length_a   1.000
_cell.length_b   1.000
_cell.length_c   1.000
_cell.angle_alpha   90.00
_cell.angle_beta   90.00
_cell.angle_gamma   90.00
#
_symmetry.space_group_name_H-M   'P 1'
#
loop_
_entity.id
_entity.type
_entity.pdbx_description
1 polymer ?
#
loop_
_entity_poly.entity_id
_entity_poly.type
_entity_poly.pdbx_seq_one_letter_code
_entity_poly.pdbx_strand_id
1 'polypeptide(L)'
;MVMTSADVIFGRRRGRPADPELVVVTARAALPVEHPALQAGALVLTTTAVARELRGNLPASCTVLAAGSGPRLSMCEVLDAVHARGHRVLLTEGGPYVVGQLMAGGLQDELFLTIAPIPPGRIDTPRPGLIAGQEFLPARRHPAHLVSVRRHESYLFLRYRFHRSITNEDSDTHPHA
;
A
#
# COMPACT_ATOMS: atom_id res chain seq x y z
N MET A 1 -7.17 1.30 8.31
CA MET A 1 -5.91 1.96 8.65
C MET A 1 -4.82 1.21 7.95
N VAL A 2 -4.10 1.87 7.05
CA VAL A 2 -2.93 1.29 6.39
C VAL A 2 -1.74 2.14 6.76
N MET A 3 -0.75 1.48 7.34
CA MET A 3 0.57 2.03 7.59
C MET A 3 1.41 1.61 6.39
N THR A 4 1.70 2.58 5.53
CA THR A 4 2.66 2.43 4.43
C THR A 4 3.89 3.19 4.87
N SER A 5 5.05 2.57 4.89
CA SER A 5 6.30 3.28 5.14
C SER A 5 6.92 3.68 3.80
N ALA A 6 7.27 4.96 3.63
CA ALA A 6 8.04 5.43 2.50
C ALA A 6 9.53 5.34 2.84
N ASP A 7 10.27 4.55 2.07
CA ASP A 7 11.70 4.21 2.19
C ASP A 7 12.16 3.21 3.27
N VAL A 8 11.53 2.03 3.41
CA VAL A 8 12.17 0.88 4.11
C VAL A 8 12.90 -0.02 3.10
N ILE A 9 14.23 0.06 3.09
CA ILE A 9 15.11 -1.00 2.57
C ILE A 9 15.81 -1.65 3.77
N PHE A 10 15.58 -2.94 3.96
CA PHE A 10 16.34 -3.75 4.92
C PHE A 10 17.78 -3.89 4.40
N GLY A 11 18.64 -2.94 4.79
CA GLY A 11 20.05 -2.89 4.45
C GLY A 11 20.54 -1.45 4.36
N ARG A 12 21.42 -1.06 5.30
CA ARG A 12 22.14 0.23 5.27
C ARG A 12 22.89 0.38 3.94
N ARG A 13 22.28 1.01 2.94
CA ARG A 13 23.00 1.64 1.82
C ARG A 13 23.38 3.05 2.26
N ARG A 14 24.67 3.38 2.12
CA ARG A 14 25.22 4.70 2.45
C ARG A 14 24.44 5.78 1.67
N GLY A 15 23.92 6.79 2.36
CA GLY A 15 23.30 7.99 1.75
C GLY A 15 21.78 8.15 1.84
N ARG A 16 21.07 7.40 2.69
CA ARG A 16 19.62 7.58 2.94
C ARG A 16 19.33 8.13 4.35
N PRO A 17 18.21 8.84 4.57
CA PRO A 17 17.76 9.25 5.90
C PRO A 17 17.75 8.06 6.86
N ALA A 18 18.06 8.32 8.13
CA ALA A 18 18.20 7.26 9.14
C ALA A 18 16.90 6.48 9.37
N ASP A 19 15.75 7.13 9.19
CA ASP A 19 14.42 6.56 9.37
C ASP A 19 13.51 6.86 8.18
N PRO A 20 12.71 5.88 7.71
CA PRO A 20 11.70 6.07 6.67
C PRO A 20 10.55 6.96 7.15
N GLU A 21 9.94 7.75 6.24
CA GLU A 21 8.73 8.51 6.57
C GLU A 21 7.53 7.55 6.67
N LEU A 22 6.84 7.53 7.81
CA LEU A 22 5.60 6.78 7.96
C LEU A 22 4.45 7.52 7.26
N VAL A 23 3.78 6.84 6.33
CA VAL A 23 2.61 7.32 5.62
C VAL A 23 1.37 6.53 6.04
N VAL A 24 0.42 7.20 6.68
CA VAL A 24 -0.87 6.60 7.07
C VAL A 24 -1.94 7.02 6.08
N VAL A 25 -2.58 6.04 5.45
CA VAL A 25 -3.68 6.30 4.52
C VAL A 25 -5.02 6.03 5.21
N THR A 26 -5.90 7.04 5.20
CA THR A 26 -7.24 6.91 5.76
C THR A 26 -8.28 7.74 5.02
N ALA A 27 -9.47 7.18 4.82
CA ALA A 27 -10.66 7.89 4.34
C ALA A 27 -11.67 8.17 5.47
N ARG A 28 -11.26 8.00 6.74
CA ARG A 28 -12.07 8.23 7.94
C ARG A 28 -11.23 8.94 9.00
N ALA A 29 -11.87 9.78 9.82
CA ALA A 29 -11.21 10.47 10.93
C ALA A 29 -11.03 9.60 12.19
N ALA A 30 -11.04 8.28 12.04
CA ALA A 30 -10.93 7.33 13.15
C ALA A 30 -9.50 6.74 13.19
N LEU A 31 -8.55 7.53 13.66
CA LEU A 31 -7.18 7.08 13.93
C LEU A 31 -6.94 7.02 15.45
N PRO A 32 -6.28 5.96 15.97
CA PRO A 32 -5.95 5.86 17.39
C PRO A 32 -4.80 6.83 17.71
N VAL A 33 -5.14 8.04 18.15
CA VAL A 33 -4.20 9.15 18.33
C VAL A 33 -3.06 8.81 19.28
N GLU A 34 -3.34 7.95 20.27
CA GLU A 34 -2.41 7.43 21.26
C GLU A 34 -1.40 6.41 20.72
N HIS A 35 -1.57 5.95 19.47
CA HIS A 35 -0.69 4.95 18.88
C HIS A 35 0.75 5.49 18.77
N PRO A 36 1.77 4.76 19.26
CA PRO A 36 3.16 5.24 19.29
C PRO A 36 3.68 5.73 17.94
N ALA A 37 3.27 5.08 16.85
CA ALA A 37 3.68 5.48 15.50
C ALA A 37 3.12 6.84 15.06
N LEU A 38 1.92 7.23 15.53
CA LEU A 38 1.39 8.57 15.27
C LEU A 38 2.03 9.61 16.19
N GLN A 39 2.31 9.24 17.44
CA GLN A 39 3.03 10.11 18.38
C GLN A 39 4.45 10.44 17.89
N ALA A 40 5.16 9.46 17.33
CA ALA A 40 6.49 9.64 16.75
C ALA A 40 6.49 10.55 15.50
N GLY A 41 5.34 10.68 14.82
CA GLY A 41 5.16 11.51 13.65
C GLY A 41 4.90 10.68 12.38
N ALA A 42 3.91 11.13 11.61
CA ALA A 42 3.49 10.49 10.37
C ALA A 42 2.93 11.50 9.37
N LEU A 43 3.07 11.19 8.07
CA LEU A 43 2.29 11.81 7.01
C LEU A 43 0.94 11.10 6.91
N VAL A 44 -0.15 11.80 7.20
CA VAL A 44 -1.50 11.27 7.08
C VAL A 44 -2.12 11.73 5.75
N LEU A 45 -2.29 10.79 4.82
CA LEU A 45 -2.96 11.01 3.54
C LEU A 45 -4.44 10.70 3.65
N THR A 46 -5.26 11.66 3.28
CA THR A 46 -6.71 11.57 3.43
C THR A 46 -7.47 12.34 2.35
N THR A 47 -8.80 12.29 2.39
CA THR A 47 -9.66 13.06 1.49
C THR A 47 -9.82 14.49 2.00
N THR A 48 -10.13 15.44 1.11
CA THR A 48 -10.37 16.84 1.49
C THR A 48 -11.46 16.98 2.55
N ALA A 49 -12.50 16.15 2.50
CA ALA A 49 -13.59 16.15 3.47
C ALA A 49 -13.13 15.81 4.89
N VAL A 50 -12.21 14.84 5.02
CA VAL A 50 -11.76 14.29 6.32
C VAL A 50 -10.57 15.08 6.88
N ALA A 51 -9.80 15.77 6.02
CA ALA A 51 -8.58 16.48 6.41
C ALA A 51 -8.80 17.52 7.52
N ARG A 52 -9.94 18.24 7.51
CA ARG A 52 -10.21 19.27 8.54
C ARG A 52 -10.36 18.65 9.93
N GLU A 53 -11.09 17.55 10.04
CA GLU A 53 -11.32 16.86 11.30
C GLU A 53 -10.02 16.27 11.86
N LEU A 54 -9.21 15.65 11.00
CA LEU A 54 -7.93 15.06 11.41
C LEU A 54 -6.91 16.11 11.89
N ARG A 55 -6.87 17.30 11.29
CA ARG A 55 -5.95 18.37 11.73
C ARG A 55 -6.22 18.85 13.15
N GLY A 56 -7.45 18.74 13.64
CA GLY A 56 -7.79 19.12 15.02
C GLY A 56 -7.51 18.02 16.05
N ASN A 57 -7.41 16.76 15.61
CA ASN A 57 -7.41 15.60 16.50
C ASN A 57 -6.07 14.85 16.53
N LEU A 58 -5.18 15.08 15.57
CA LEU A 58 -3.90 14.37 15.49
C LEU A 58 -2.79 15.06 16.30
N PRO A 59 -1.77 14.30 16.76
CA PRO A 59 -0.58 14.87 17.38
C PRO A 59 0.11 15.91 16.48
N ALA A 60 0.75 16.92 17.07
CA ALA A 60 1.45 17.97 16.33
C ALA A 60 2.64 17.45 15.49
N SER A 61 3.13 16.23 15.78
CA SER A 61 4.15 15.53 14.99
C SER A 61 3.61 14.96 13.67
N CYS A 62 2.28 14.93 13.49
CA CYS A 62 1.64 14.46 12.26
C CYS A 62 1.43 15.58 11.25
N THR A 63 1.68 15.29 9.98
CA THR A 63 1.34 16.18 8.86
C THR A 63 0.13 15.64 8.12
N VAL A 64 -0.94 16.42 7.96
CA VAL A 64 -2.16 15.98 7.25
C VAL A 64 -2.21 16.57 5.84
N LEU A 65 -2.15 15.70 4.83
CA LEU A 65 -2.28 16.07 3.42
C LEU A 65 -3.59 15.55 2.84
N ALA A 66 -4.36 16.45 2.25
CA ALA A 66 -5.55 16.12 1.48
C ALA A 66 -5.11 15.75 0.06
N ALA A 67 -5.13 14.46 -0.27
CA ALA A 67 -4.68 13.94 -1.55
C ALA A 67 -5.85 13.63 -2.52
N GLY A 68 -7.04 13.35 -2.00
CA GLY A 68 -8.23 13.02 -2.81
C GLY A 68 -9.34 14.05 -2.66
N SER A 69 -9.87 14.53 -3.78
CA SER A 69 -11.01 15.46 -3.83
C SER A 69 -12.37 14.77 -3.70
N GLY A 70 -12.42 13.46 -3.95
CA GLY A 70 -13.63 12.64 -3.84
C GLY A 70 -13.89 12.05 -2.44
N PRO A 71 -15.01 11.30 -2.28
CA PRO A 71 -15.36 10.63 -1.02
C PRO A 71 -14.47 9.42 -0.70
N ARG A 72 -13.69 8.97 -1.69
CA ARG A 72 -12.71 7.89 -1.56
C ARG A 72 -11.35 8.39 -2.03
N LEU A 73 -10.32 7.81 -1.46
CA LEU A 73 -8.93 8.08 -1.84
C LEU A 73 -8.41 6.89 -2.65
N SER A 74 -8.05 7.13 -3.91
CA SER A 74 -7.47 6.12 -4.80
C SER A 74 -5.99 5.90 -4.48
N MET A 75 -5.45 4.74 -4.86
CA MET A 75 -4.02 4.47 -4.67
C MET A 75 -3.14 5.26 -5.63
N CYS A 76 -3.64 5.65 -6.80
CA CYS A 76 -2.91 6.57 -7.68
C CYS A 76 -2.70 7.93 -7.00
N GLU A 77 -3.75 8.54 -6.45
CA GLU A 77 -3.65 9.81 -5.71
C GLU A 77 -2.70 9.71 -4.51
N VAL A 78 -2.71 8.57 -3.80
CA VAL A 78 -1.77 8.30 -2.71
C VAL A 78 -0.33 8.26 -3.21
N LEU A 79 -0.07 7.49 -4.26
CA LEU A 79 1.28 7.35 -4.82
C LEU A 79 1.79 8.68 -5.38
N ASP A 80 0.95 9.43 -6.10
CA ASP A 80 1.29 10.74 -6.64
C ASP A 80 1.66 11.73 -5.53
N ALA A 81 0.89 11.75 -4.43
CA ALA A 81 1.19 12.59 -3.27
C ALA A 81 2.52 12.20 -2.60
N VAL A 82 2.82 10.90 -2.49
CA VAL A 82 4.08 10.40 -1.92
C VAL A 82 5.26 10.68 -2.86
N HIS A 83 5.10 10.50 -4.17
CA HIS A 83 6.11 10.78 -5.17
C HIS A 83 6.42 12.28 -5.30
N ALA A 84 5.41 13.15 -5.18
CA ALA A 84 5.59 14.60 -5.16
C ALA A 84 6.47 15.07 -3.99
N ARG A 85 6.58 14.28 -2.92
CA ARG A 85 7.49 14.51 -1.79
C ARG A 85 8.90 13.97 -2.02
N GLY A 86 9.17 13.35 -3.17
CA GLY A 86 10.47 12.82 -3.56
C GLY A 86 10.72 11.36 -3.19
N HIS A 87 9.76 10.67 -2.58
CA HIS A 87 9.89 9.24 -2.29
C HIS A 87 9.78 8.43 -3.58
N ARG A 88 10.58 7.35 -3.67
CA ARG A 88 10.64 6.49 -4.87
C ARG A 88 10.51 5.01 -4.56
N VAL A 89 10.72 4.63 -3.31
CA VAL A 89 10.59 3.25 -2.84
C VAL A 89 9.60 3.26 -1.69
N LEU A 90 8.50 2.55 -1.86
CA LEU A 90 7.43 2.48 -0.89
C LEU A 90 7.28 1.03 -0.40
N LEU A 91 7.11 0.87 0.90
CA LEU A 91 6.78 -0.40 1.53
C LEU A 91 5.37 -0.32 2.12
N THR A 92 4.46 -1.14 1.60
CA THR A 92 3.09 -1.25 2.11
C THR A 92 3.01 -2.42 3.08
N GLU A 93 2.83 -2.13 4.38
CA GLU A 93 2.90 -3.15 5.44
C GLU A 93 1.56 -3.85 5.74
N GLY A 94 0.64 -3.84 4.77
CA GLY A 94 -0.60 -4.61 4.83
C GLY A 94 -1.83 -3.78 4.51
N GLY A 95 -2.93 -4.08 5.21
CA GLY A 95 -4.25 -3.61 4.84
C GLY A 95 -4.77 -4.34 3.59
N PRO A 96 -5.50 -5.46 3.75
CA PRO A 96 -5.96 -6.27 2.62
C PRO A 96 -6.70 -5.49 1.52
N TYR A 97 -7.40 -4.42 1.88
CA TYR A 97 -8.05 -3.51 0.93
C TYR A 97 -7.07 -2.63 0.15
N VAL A 98 -6.00 -2.14 0.77
CA VAL A 98 -4.96 -1.37 0.06
C VAL A 98 -4.16 -2.28 -0.86
N VAL A 99 -3.76 -3.47 -0.38
CA VAL A 99 -3.13 -4.48 -1.25
C VAL A 99 -4.03 -4.80 -2.43
N GLY A 100 -5.34 -4.99 -2.20
CA GLY A 100 -6.31 -5.17 -3.28
C GLY A 100 -6.34 -4.00 -4.26
N GLN A 101 -6.43 -2.76 -3.79
CA GLN A 101 -6.45 -1.58 -4.67
C GLN A 101 -5.15 -1.40 -5.46
N LEU A 102 -3.99 -1.64 -4.86
CA LEU A 102 -2.69 -1.58 -5.53
C LEU A 102 -2.60 -2.65 -6.63
N MET A 103 -3.00 -3.89 -6.32
CA MET A 103 -3.01 -4.96 -7.30
C MET A 103 -3.99 -4.65 -8.44
N ALA A 104 -5.21 -4.20 -8.13
CA ALA A 104 -6.21 -3.87 -9.15
C ALA A 104 -5.80 -2.73 -10.08
N GLY A 105 -4.96 -1.80 -9.59
CA GLY A 105 -4.39 -0.72 -10.41
C GLY A 105 -3.09 -1.11 -11.14
N GLY A 106 -2.57 -2.32 -10.98
CA GLY A 106 -1.27 -2.70 -11.52
C GLY A 106 -0.10 -1.89 -10.92
N LEU A 107 -0.26 -1.40 -9.69
CA LEU A 107 0.66 -0.48 -9.02
C LEU A 107 1.68 -1.18 -8.11
N GLN A 108 1.55 -2.51 -7.93
CA GLN A 108 2.45 -3.31 -7.09
C GLN A 108 3.58 -3.91 -7.93
N ASP A 109 4.83 -3.58 -7.62
CA ASP A 109 5.99 -4.16 -8.30
C ASP A 109 6.37 -5.55 -7.75
N GLU A 110 6.46 -5.66 -6.42
CA GLU A 110 6.90 -6.88 -5.74
C GLU A 110 6.07 -7.17 -4.49
N LEU A 111 5.85 -8.46 -4.19
CA LEU A 111 5.19 -8.92 -2.97
C LEU A 111 6.18 -9.75 -2.15
N PHE A 112 6.36 -9.34 -0.90
CA PHE A 112 7.07 -10.12 0.12
C PHE A 112 6.03 -10.81 1.00
N LEU A 113 5.92 -12.13 0.86
CA LEU A 113 4.92 -12.93 1.55
C LEU A 113 5.60 -13.88 2.55
N THR A 114 5.18 -13.82 3.80
CA THR A 114 5.62 -14.78 4.83
C THR A 114 4.55 -15.84 5.03
N ILE A 115 4.91 -17.11 4.89
CA ILE A 115 4.08 -18.24 5.28
C ILE A 115 4.57 -18.73 6.65
N ALA A 116 3.72 -18.57 7.65
CA ALA A 116 3.97 -19.04 9.01
C ALA A 116 3.49 -20.50 9.18
N PRO A 117 4.16 -21.31 10.01
CA PRO A 117 3.78 -22.71 10.30
C PRO A 117 2.61 -22.79 11.30
N ILE A 118 1.60 -21.95 11.13
CA ILE A 118 0.47 -21.82 12.06
C ILE A 118 -0.80 -22.04 11.24
N PRO A 119 -1.48 -23.18 11.38
CA PRO A 119 -2.75 -23.44 10.71
C PRO A 119 -3.81 -22.41 11.16
N PRO A 120 -4.33 -21.55 10.27
CA PRO A 120 -5.39 -20.64 10.63
C PRO A 120 -6.74 -21.38 10.58
N GLY A 121 -7.51 -21.33 11.67
CA GLY A 121 -8.90 -21.80 11.75
C GLY A 121 -9.81 -20.74 12.38
N ARG A 122 -11.04 -20.61 11.87
CA ARG A 122 -12.08 -19.67 12.34
C ARG A 122 -13.47 -20.24 12.02
N ILE A 123 -14.47 -19.87 12.82
CA ILE A 123 -15.89 -20.14 12.55
C ILE A 123 -16.59 -18.82 12.20
N ASP A 124 -16.72 -17.89 13.15
CA ASP A 124 -17.63 -16.74 12.98
C ASP A 124 -16.95 -15.39 12.76
N THR A 125 -15.62 -15.29 12.88
CA THR A 125 -14.92 -13.99 12.75
C THR A 125 -14.37 -13.80 11.35
N PRO A 126 -14.87 -12.80 10.59
CA PRO A 126 -14.29 -12.47 9.28
C PRO A 126 -12.83 -12.07 9.43
N ARG A 127 -11.95 -12.77 8.73
CA ARG A 127 -10.53 -12.42 8.60
C ARG A 127 -10.21 -12.29 7.13
N PRO A 128 -10.11 -11.06 6.60
CA PRO A 128 -9.71 -10.89 5.22
C PRO A 128 -8.34 -11.55 4.99
N GLY A 129 -8.18 -12.18 3.82
CA GLY A 129 -6.92 -12.77 3.41
C GLY A 129 -5.88 -11.71 3.03
N LEU A 130 -4.94 -12.05 2.17
CA LEU A 130 -3.96 -11.09 1.65
C LEU A 130 -4.64 -9.91 0.91
N ILE A 131 -5.76 -10.19 0.25
CA ILE A 131 -6.49 -9.26 -0.62
C ILE A 131 -7.93 -9.19 -0.12
N ALA A 132 -8.50 -7.98 -0.09
CA ALA A 132 -9.92 -7.75 0.17
C ALA A 132 -10.48 -6.65 -0.75
N GLY A 133 -11.79 -6.67 -0.96
CA GLY A 133 -12.50 -5.65 -1.76
C GLY A 133 -12.22 -5.69 -3.26
N GLN A 134 -11.56 -6.74 -3.75
CA GLN A 134 -11.30 -6.97 -5.17
C GLN A 134 -11.44 -8.45 -5.51
N GLU A 135 -11.85 -8.72 -6.75
CA GLU A 135 -11.96 -10.06 -7.32
C GLU A 135 -11.10 -10.16 -8.59
N PHE A 136 -10.25 -11.20 -8.67
CA PHE A 136 -9.22 -11.33 -9.70
C PHE A 136 -9.43 -12.54 -10.62
N LEU A 137 -10.67 -12.96 -10.84
CA LEU A 137 -11.01 -14.17 -11.61
C LEU A 137 -12.08 -13.91 -12.68
N PRO A 138 -12.11 -14.69 -13.78
CA PRO A 138 -10.98 -15.37 -14.42
C PRO A 138 -10.21 -14.45 -15.38
N ALA A 139 -10.76 -13.28 -15.74
CA ALA A 139 -10.26 -12.36 -16.77
C ALA A 139 -9.25 -11.32 -16.24
N ARG A 140 -9.22 -11.05 -14.93
CA ARG A 140 -8.36 -10.02 -14.30
C ARG A 140 -7.21 -10.65 -13.51
N ARG A 141 -6.40 -11.46 -14.19
CA ARG A 141 -5.23 -12.12 -13.57
C ARG A 141 -4.06 -11.15 -13.45
N HIS A 142 -3.35 -11.23 -12.33
CA HIS A 142 -2.10 -10.50 -12.09
C HIS A 142 -0.99 -11.53 -11.93
N PRO A 143 -0.46 -12.10 -13.03
CA PRO A 143 0.56 -13.13 -12.95
C PRO A 143 1.81 -12.57 -12.24
N ALA A 144 2.35 -13.37 -11.33
CA ALA A 144 3.54 -13.02 -10.57
C ALA A 144 4.61 -14.09 -10.75
N HIS A 145 5.85 -13.65 -10.94
CA HIS A 145 7.02 -14.51 -11.01
C HIS A 145 7.60 -14.69 -9.61
N LEU A 146 7.77 -15.94 -9.16
CA LEU A 146 8.46 -16.24 -7.91
C LEU A 146 9.97 -15.97 -8.08
N VAL A 147 10.46 -14.91 -7.45
CA VAL A 147 11.86 -14.47 -7.54
C VAL A 147 12.75 -15.26 -6.58
N SER A 148 12.28 -15.52 -5.36
CA SER A 148 13.05 -16.29 -4.38
C SER A 148 12.17 -16.91 -3.30
N VAL A 149 12.62 -18.04 -2.77
CA VAL A 149 12.09 -18.65 -1.54
C VAL A 149 13.24 -18.74 -0.54
N ARG A 150 13.03 -18.23 0.67
CA ARG A 150 13.96 -18.36 1.78
C ARG A 150 13.26 -19.05 2.94
N ARG A 151 13.98 -19.92 3.65
CA ARG A 151 13.49 -20.58 4.85
C ARG A 151 14.29 -20.08 6.04
N HIS A 152 13.59 -19.82 7.15
CA HIS A 152 14.20 -19.66 8.46
C HIS A 152 13.31 -20.37 9.48
N GLU A 153 13.87 -21.33 10.20
CA GLU A 153 13.09 -22.28 11.01
C GLU A 153 11.96 -22.91 10.19
N SER A 154 10.72 -22.81 10.66
CA SER A 154 9.53 -23.32 10.00
C SER A 154 8.77 -22.25 9.19
N TYR A 155 9.37 -21.07 8.98
CA TYR A 155 8.81 -19.99 8.17
C TYR A 155 9.36 -20.01 6.74
N LEU A 156 8.50 -19.67 5.78
CA LEU A 156 8.90 -19.39 4.40
C LEU A 156 8.73 -17.90 4.10
N PHE A 157 9.73 -17.31 3.46
CA PHE A 157 9.73 -15.94 2.97
C PHE A 157 9.81 -15.98 1.45
N LEU A 158 8.73 -15.59 0.80
CA LEU A 158 8.57 -15.62 -0.64
C LEU A 158 8.66 -14.20 -1.18
N ARG A 159 9.40 -14.03 -2.26
CA ARG A 159 9.45 -12.78 -3.02
C ARG A 159 8.86 -13.03 -4.39
N TYR A 160 7.77 -12.35 -4.70
CA TYR A 160 7.16 -12.35 -6.02
C TYR A 160 7.39 -11.02 -6.70
N ARG A 161 7.48 -11.03 -8.03
CA ARG A 161 7.47 -9.84 -8.88
C ARG A 161 6.30 -9.90 -9.82
N PHE A 162 5.52 -8.83 -9.91
CA PHE A 162 4.40 -8.75 -10.85
C PHE A 162 4.91 -8.31 -12.22
N HIS A 163 4.28 -8.85 -13.27
CA HIS A 163 4.54 -8.37 -14.62
C HIS A 163 3.72 -7.09 -14.85
N ARG A 164 4.36 -6.01 -15.31
CA ARG A 164 3.64 -4.84 -15.81
C ARG A 164 3.00 -5.25 -17.14
N SER A 165 1.70 -5.47 -17.15
CA SER A 165 0.94 -5.45 -18.41
C SER A 165 1.04 -4.03 -18.95
N ILE A 166 1.82 -3.86 -20.02
CA ILE A 166 1.77 -2.66 -20.84
C ILE A 166 0.40 -2.70 -21.51
N THR A 167 -0.54 -1.89 -21.06
CA THR A 167 -1.75 -1.62 -21.84
C THR A 167 -1.28 -0.85 -23.07
N ASN A 168 -1.15 -1.54 -24.19
CA ASN A 168 -0.85 -0.91 -25.47
C ASN A 168 -2.14 -0.21 -25.93
N GLU A 169 -2.30 1.06 -25.57
CA GLU A 169 -3.42 1.91 -26.00
C GLU A 169 -3.15 2.65 -27.32
N ASP A 170 -2.14 2.21 -28.09
CA ASP A 170 -1.82 2.75 -29.42
C ASP A 170 -1.74 1.63 -30.47
N SER A 171 -2.89 1.07 -30.87
CA SER A 171 -3.03 0.44 -32.19
C SER A 171 -4.50 0.21 -32.54
N ASP A 172 -5.23 1.29 -32.83
CA ASP A 172 -6.29 1.22 -33.84
C ASP A 172 -6.56 2.62 -34.42
N THR A 173 -5.61 3.10 -35.22
CA THR A 173 -5.91 4.08 -36.28
C THR A 173 -5.92 3.30 -37.59
N HIS A 174 -7.07 2.73 -37.93
CA HIS A 174 -7.32 2.28 -39.30
C HIS A 174 -7.71 3.50 -40.15
N PRO A 175 -6.96 3.85 -41.20
CA PRO A 175 -7.43 4.82 -42.18
C PRO A 175 -8.47 4.16 -43.09
N HIS A 176 -9.62 4.82 -43.21
CA HIS A 176 -10.60 4.54 -44.26
C HIS A 176 -9.97 4.68 -45.65
N ALA A 177 -10.14 3.66 -46.49
CA ALA A 177 -10.21 3.76 -47.94
C ALA A 177 -11.03 2.59 -48.49
#